data_AF-A0A9X2S8N8-F1
#
_entry.id   AF-A0A9X2S8N8-F1
#
_cell.length_a   1.000
_cell.length_b   1.000
_cell.length_c   1.000
_cell.angle_alpha   90.00
_cell.angle_beta   90.00
_cell.angle_gamma   90.00
#
_symmetry.space_group_name_H-M   'P 1'
#
loop_
_entity.id
_entity.type
_entity.pdbx_description
1 polymer ?
#
loop_
_entity_poly.entity_id
_entity_poly.type
_entity_poly.pdbx_seq_one_letter_code
_entity_poly.pdbx_strand_id
1 'polypeptide(L)'
;MSQDLNGMGRFHLQNDSYGIAAFYFHRAIRQQPSTGSAWNGLVLSLGLMRREADTQTVLARFALSPQLPFDKQLVPSAFMMYRNHPQAMAAWARAMAGRSNVSAEERQGFTAMAEDIDEQYGKLVAERGEEALKREGMMTLEELAARVTELDLIMQGQADALVARAEQWLKDESTALTAIRMLSLLPEPRSERLLRRTCRDESLPGKMRTHALLALRWMGVREKVRLHKLGESFVVDLSDPKPELTISVPSAYKPALDRMHLWIAKEQGMVTHEEYESFASTEELELPQPLAEKVKAADLPGHLQEVVHTVIRSAYDEYYPVVPFIREYRSWGNAFLIIMKEYVEGNGMKWTYGELEQDDTAALHRNWLLSAVSDFQQ
;
A
#
# COMPACT_ATOMS: atom_id res chain seq x y z
N MET A 1 31.34 19.78 7.45
CA MET A 1 29.94 20.23 7.27
C MET A 1 29.05 19.01 7.37
N SER A 2 28.26 18.88 8.45
CA SER A 2 27.28 17.79 8.57
C SER A 2 26.18 18.05 7.54
N GLN A 3 25.96 17.11 6.60
CA GLN A 3 24.83 17.21 5.68
C GLN A 3 23.53 17.06 6.49
N ASP A 4 22.55 17.94 6.29
CA ASP A 4 21.21 17.81 6.88
C ASP A 4 20.45 16.67 6.20
N LEU A 5 20.73 15.43 6.62
CA LEU A 5 20.14 14.22 6.05
C LEU A 5 18.62 14.16 6.25
N ASN A 6 18.12 14.68 7.38
CA ASN A 6 16.70 14.72 7.66
C ASN A 6 15.99 15.73 6.72
N GLY A 7 16.59 16.90 6.49
CA GLY A 7 16.13 17.86 5.49
C GLY A 7 16.11 17.30 4.08
N MET A 8 17.17 16.57 3.67
CA MET A 8 17.21 15.89 2.37
C MET A 8 16.11 14.82 2.24
N GLY A 9 15.90 14.01 3.27
CA GLY A 9 14.82 13.02 3.30
C GLY A 9 13.44 13.67 3.10
N ARG A 10 13.17 14.78 3.80
CA ARG A 10 11.92 15.55 3.64
C ARG A 10 11.76 16.12 2.23
N PHE A 11 12.81 16.72 1.68
CA PHE A 11 12.79 17.24 0.31
C PHE A 11 12.41 16.14 -0.69
N HIS A 12 13.03 14.97 -0.59
CA HIS A 12 12.73 13.86 -1.49
C HIS A 12 11.32 13.29 -1.30
N LEU A 13 10.86 13.19 -0.05
CA LEU A 13 9.51 12.73 0.28
C LEU A 13 8.45 13.66 -0.32
N GLN A 14 8.63 14.97 -0.21
CA GLN A 14 7.72 15.98 -0.78
C GLN A 14 7.68 15.99 -2.32
N ASN A 15 8.71 15.42 -2.96
CA ASN A 15 8.81 15.32 -4.41
C ASN A 15 8.42 13.93 -4.94
N ASP A 16 7.82 13.05 -4.14
CA ASP A 16 7.49 11.66 -4.48
C ASP A 16 8.69 10.73 -4.77
N SER A 17 9.87 11.06 -4.26
CA SER A 17 11.08 10.23 -4.37
C SER A 17 11.24 9.37 -3.12
N TYR A 18 10.28 8.46 -2.88
CA TYR A 18 10.17 7.74 -1.60
C TYR A 18 11.36 6.83 -1.28
N GLY A 19 11.96 6.19 -2.27
CA GLY A 19 13.08 5.27 -2.06
C GLY A 19 14.34 6.00 -1.60
N ILE A 20 14.68 7.11 -2.27
CA ILE A 20 15.79 7.97 -1.85
C ILE A 20 15.48 8.71 -0.54
N ALA A 21 14.21 9.08 -0.29
CA ALA A 21 13.80 9.63 1.01
C ALA A 21 14.03 8.61 2.15
N ALA A 22 13.60 7.35 1.96
CA ALA A 22 13.83 6.27 2.91
C ALA A 22 15.32 6.05 3.18
N PHE A 23 16.16 6.07 2.15
CA PHE A 23 17.61 6.00 2.29
C PHE A 23 18.17 7.13 3.19
N TYR A 24 17.78 8.39 2.94
CA TYR A 24 18.24 9.52 3.74
C TYR A 24 17.74 9.48 5.19
N PHE A 25 16.46 9.13 5.40
CA PHE A 25 15.91 9.00 6.75
C PHE A 25 16.58 7.88 7.54
N HIS A 26 16.79 6.71 6.93
CA HIS A 26 17.50 5.60 7.58
C HIS A 26 18.93 5.99 7.96
N ARG A 27 19.65 6.67 7.06
CA ARG A 27 20.99 7.21 7.36
C ARG A 27 20.96 8.25 8.48
N ALA A 28 19.95 9.12 8.52
CA ALA A 28 19.77 10.10 9.59
C ALA A 28 19.54 9.41 10.96
N ILE A 29 18.72 8.36 11.00
CA ILE A 29 18.50 7.55 12.21
C ILE A 29 19.80 6.89 12.67
N ARG A 30 20.62 6.36 11.76
CA ARG A 30 21.92 5.75 12.11
C ARG A 30 22.89 6.75 12.73
N GLN A 31 22.85 8.02 12.31
CA GLN A 31 23.70 9.08 12.86
C GLN A 31 23.15 9.66 14.15
N GLN A 32 21.83 9.84 14.23
CA GLN A 32 21.14 10.42 15.39
C GLN A 32 19.84 9.66 15.66
N PRO A 33 19.90 8.55 16.42
CA PRO A 33 18.74 7.68 16.66
C PRO A 33 17.58 8.36 17.39
N SER A 34 17.81 9.50 18.05
CA SER A 34 16.79 10.27 18.78
C SER A 34 15.94 11.18 17.89
N THR A 35 16.22 11.27 16.58
CA THR A 35 15.51 12.17 15.67
C THR A 35 14.15 11.60 15.27
N GLY A 36 13.11 11.83 16.09
CA GLY A 36 11.76 11.31 15.88
C GLY A 36 11.18 11.55 14.48
N SER A 37 11.42 12.74 13.90
CA SER A 37 10.91 13.02 12.54
C SER A 37 11.56 12.18 11.44
N ALA A 38 12.78 11.67 11.65
CA ALA A 38 13.42 10.78 10.68
C ALA A 38 12.77 9.39 10.71
N TRP A 39 12.39 8.91 11.90
CA TRP A 39 11.61 7.67 12.04
C TRP A 39 10.24 7.79 11.37
N ASN A 40 9.52 8.88 11.63
CA ASN A 40 8.25 9.16 10.96
C ASN A 40 8.40 9.22 9.44
N GLY A 41 9.39 9.98 8.94
CA GLY A 41 9.69 10.07 7.52
C GLY A 41 10.03 8.71 6.88
N LEU A 42 10.78 7.85 7.59
CA LEU A 42 11.10 6.51 7.11
C LEU A 42 9.86 5.61 7.03
N VAL A 43 9.03 5.58 8.07
CA VAL A 43 7.77 4.83 8.09
C VAL A 43 6.87 5.28 6.95
N LEU A 44 6.70 6.59 6.76
CA LEU A 44 5.87 7.14 5.70
C LEU A 44 6.41 6.81 4.31
N SER A 45 7.73 6.95 4.10
CA SER A 45 8.36 6.62 2.81
C SER A 45 8.18 5.16 2.43
N LEU A 46 8.41 4.23 3.38
CA LEU A 46 8.23 2.79 3.15
C LEU A 46 6.74 2.42 2.97
N GLY A 47 5.85 3.05 3.73
CA GLY A 47 4.40 2.89 3.61
C GLY A 47 3.87 3.32 2.23
N LEU A 48 4.32 4.45 1.70
CA LEU A 48 3.95 4.96 0.37
C LEU A 48 4.50 4.08 -0.78
N MET A 49 5.54 3.28 -0.51
CA MET A 49 6.04 2.26 -1.44
C MET A 49 5.38 0.88 -1.23
N ARG A 50 4.43 0.76 -0.30
CA ARG A 50 3.81 -0.50 0.15
C ARG A 50 4.82 -1.58 0.57
N ARG A 51 5.89 -1.17 1.25
CA ARG A 51 6.90 -2.09 1.83
C ARG A 51 6.53 -2.51 3.25
N GLU A 52 5.38 -3.19 3.39
CA GLU A 52 4.74 -3.50 4.67
C GLU A 52 5.68 -4.17 5.69
N ALA A 53 6.46 -5.18 5.27
CA ALA A 53 7.40 -5.87 6.15
C ALA A 53 8.53 -4.96 6.68
N ASP A 54 9.00 -4.02 5.87
CA ASP A 54 10.01 -3.05 6.30
C ASP A 54 9.40 -1.98 7.19
N THR A 55 8.18 -1.52 6.86
CA THR A 55 7.42 -0.59 7.70
C THR A 55 7.17 -1.19 9.09
N GLN A 56 6.75 -2.46 9.17
CA GLN A 56 6.65 -3.23 10.43
C GLN A 56 7.99 -3.23 11.18
N THR A 57 9.08 -3.58 10.49
CA THR A 57 10.43 -3.63 11.09
C THR A 57 10.84 -2.28 11.68
N VAL A 58 10.61 -1.18 10.95
CA VAL A 58 10.94 0.18 11.41
C VAL A 58 10.04 0.62 12.56
N LEU A 59 8.74 0.34 12.52
CA LEU A 59 7.81 0.62 13.62
C LEU A 59 8.18 -0.15 14.88
N ALA A 60 8.65 -1.40 14.75
CA ALA A 60 9.10 -2.21 15.87
C ALA A 60 10.36 -1.62 16.51
N ARG A 61 11.35 -1.26 15.69
CA ARG A 61 12.57 -0.58 16.14
C ARG A 61 12.29 0.76 16.79
N PHE A 62 11.32 1.53 16.27
CA PHE A 62 10.86 2.77 16.89
C PHE A 62 10.32 2.52 18.30
N ALA A 63 9.41 1.54 18.45
CA ALA A 63 8.83 1.18 19.73
C ALA A 63 9.84 0.66 20.75
N LEU A 64 10.87 -0.06 20.31
CA LEU A 64 11.95 -0.56 21.18
C LEU A 64 13.06 0.47 21.47
N SER A 65 12.96 1.70 20.97
CA SER A 65 13.93 2.77 21.20
C SER A 65 13.43 3.78 22.25
N PRO A 66 13.56 3.51 23.58
CA PRO A 66 12.85 4.24 24.65
C PRO A 66 13.13 5.76 24.71
N GLN A 67 14.24 6.20 24.14
CA GLN A 67 14.66 7.61 24.08
C GLN A 67 13.82 8.48 23.12
N LEU A 68 13.03 7.87 22.23
CA LEU A 68 12.19 8.62 21.28
C LEU A 68 10.93 9.17 21.96
N PRO A 69 10.47 10.38 21.58
CA PRO A 69 9.18 10.88 22.05
C PRO A 69 8.02 10.09 21.41
N PHE A 70 6.85 10.15 22.05
CA PHE A 70 5.62 9.68 21.41
C PHE A 70 5.31 10.48 20.15
N ASP A 71 4.89 9.80 19.09
CA ASP A 71 4.42 10.40 17.84
C ASP A 71 3.03 9.84 17.49
N LYS A 72 2.00 10.66 17.69
CA LYS A 72 0.61 10.32 17.39
C LYS A 72 0.38 9.99 15.92
N GLN A 73 1.20 10.50 15.00
CA GLN A 73 1.05 10.24 13.57
C GLN A 73 1.43 8.80 13.19
N LEU A 74 2.22 8.12 14.02
CA LEU A 74 2.60 6.72 13.78
C LEU A 74 1.51 5.72 14.21
N VAL A 75 0.57 6.16 15.05
CA VAL A 75 -0.46 5.31 15.64
C VAL A 75 -1.29 4.58 14.56
N PRO A 76 -1.89 5.25 13.55
CA PRO A 76 -2.65 4.54 12.52
C PRO A 76 -1.81 3.55 11.70
N SER A 77 -0.54 3.90 11.45
CA SER A 77 0.38 3.02 10.72
C SER A 77 0.68 1.75 11.50
N ALA A 78 0.89 1.85 12.82
CA ALA A 78 1.09 0.68 13.67
C ALA A 78 -0.15 -0.23 13.69
N PHE A 79 -1.35 0.34 13.82
CA PHE A 79 -2.60 -0.43 13.78
C PHE A 79 -2.78 -1.20 12.48
N MET A 80 -2.52 -0.54 11.36
CA MET A 80 -2.61 -1.17 10.04
C MET A 80 -1.55 -2.28 9.86
N MET A 81 -0.30 -2.02 10.27
CA MET A 81 0.83 -2.92 10.03
C MET A 81 0.82 -4.15 10.95
N TYR A 82 0.29 -4.05 12.17
CA TYR A 82 0.23 -5.17 13.12
C TYR A 82 -1.15 -5.79 13.28
N ARG A 83 -2.10 -5.51 12.38
CA ARG A 83 -3.46 -6.07 12.43
C ARG A 83 -3.51 -7.61 12.58
N ASN A 84 -2.52 -8.30 12.02
CA ASN A 84 -2.38 -9.76 12.06
C ASN A 84 -1.31 -10.24 13.05
N HIS A 85 -0.76 -9.34 13.86
CA HIS A 85 0.29 -9.60 14.84
C HIS A 85 -0.14 -9.05 16.22
N PRO A 86 -1.17 -9.65 16.86
CA PRO A 86 -1.75 -9.13 18.11
C PRO A 86 -0.70 -8.96 19.22
N GLN A 87 0.24 -9.91 19.38
CA GLN A 87 1.33 -9.76 20.35
C GLN A 87 2.21 -8.54 20.07
N ALA A 88 2.63 -8.34 18.82
CA ALA A 88 3.42 -7.17 18.44
C ALA A 88 2.63 -5.87 18.66
N MET A 89 1.32 -5.87 18.35
CA MET A 89 0.44 -4.73 18.60
C MET A 89 0.36 -4.38 20.09
N ALA A 90 0.11 -5.36 20.96
CA ALA A 90 0.02 -5.16 22.40
C ALA A 90 1.36 -4.65 22.98
N ALA A 91 2.49 -5.25 22.56
CA ALA A 91 3.82 -4.78 22.94
C ALA A 91 4.10 -3.35 22.46
N TRP A 92 3.69 -3.01 21.23
CA TRP A 92 3.83 -1.67 20.68
C TRP A 92 2.98 -0.65 21.46
N ALA A 93 1.73 -0.97 21.79
CA ALA A 93 0.85 -0.11 22.57
C ALA A 93 1.43 0.17 23.97
N ARG A 94 1.94 -0.87 24.66
CA ARG A 94 2.66 -0.69 25.93
C ARG A 94 3.89 0.19 25.80
N ALA A 95 4.68 -0.03 24.75
CA ALA A 95 5.85 0.77 24.48
C ALA A 95 5.50 2.25 24.24
N MET A 96 4.33 2.55 23.67
CA MET A 96 3.83 3.91 23.54
C MET A 96 3.31 4.47 24.86
N ALA A 97 2.56 3.71 25.66
CA ALA A 97 2.05 4.14 26.96
C ALA A 97 3.16 4.65 27.91
N GLY A 98 4.35 4.06 27.81
CA GLY A 98 5.54 4.43 28.58
C GLY A 98 6.33 5.64 28.07
N ARG A 99 5.92 6.28 26.96
CA ARG A 99 6.69 7.38 26.33
C ARG A 99 6.53 8.71 27.05
N SER A 100 7.53 9.57 26.86
CA SER A 100 7.44 10.99 27.20
C SER A 100 6.40 11.69 26.33
N ASN A 101 5.73 12.70 26.89
CA ASN A 101 4.68 13.52 26.27
C ASN A 101 3.37 12.79 25.91
N VAL A 102 3.16 11.57 26.39
CA VAL A 102 1.86 10.89 26.34
C VAL A 102 0.97 11.43 27.45
N SER A 103 -0.24 11.87 27.09
CA SER A 103 -1.23 12.32 28.07
C SER A 103 -1.71 11.18 28.98
N ALA A 104 -2.28 11.49 30.13
CA ALA A 104 -2.83 10.48 31.03
C ALA A 104 -3.95 9.65 30.36
N GLU A 105 -4.79 10.31 29.56
CA GLU A 105 -5.86 9.68 28.78
C GLU A 105 -5.30 8.73 27.71
N GLU A 106 -4.32 9.16 26.93
CA GLU A 106 -3.67 8.31 25.92
C GLU A 106 -2.96 7.11 26.58
N ARG A 107 -2.30 7.33 27.71
CA ARG A 107 -1.65 6.24 28.47
C ARG A 107 -2.69 5.21 28.92
N GLN A 108 -3.81 5.66 29.49
CA GLN A 108 -4.88 4.76 29.90
C GLN A 108 -5.46 4.00 28.70
N GLY A 109 -5.70 4.70 27.58
CA GLY A 109 -6.21 4.08 26.34
C GLY A 109 -5.27 3.01 25.78
N PHE A 110 -3.97 3.28 25.72
CA PHE A 110 -2.99 2.29 25.25
C PHE A 110 -2.84 1.10 26.19
N THR A 111 -2.87 1.32 27.51
CA THR A 111 -2.80 0.23 28.49
C THR A 111 -4.02 -0.69 28.38
N ALA A 112 -5.23 -0.12 28.40
CA ALA A 112 -6.47 -0.88 28.28
C ALA A 112 -6.52 -1.69 26.97
N MET A 113 -6.11 -1.06 25.86
CA MET A 113 -6.05 -1.75 24.58
C MET A 113 -5.04 -2.90 24.55
N ALA A 114 -3.87 -2.73 25.17
CA ALA A 114 -2.89 -3.80 25.25
C ALA A 114 -3.41 -4.99 26.08
N GLU A 115 -4.17 -4.72 27.13
CA GLU A 115 -4.84 -5.75 27.96
C GLU A 115 -5.92 -6.49 27.16
N ASP A 116 -6.78 -5.77 26.45
CA ASP A 116 -7.84 -6.35 25.60
C ASP A 116 -7.26 -7.25 24.50
N ILE A 117 -6.18 -6.80 23.84
CA ILE A 117 -5.51 -7.58 22.78
C ILE A 117 -4.87 -8.84 23.36
N ASP A 118 -4.23 -8.75 24.54
CA ASP A 118 -3.63 -9.92 25.18
C ASP A 118 -4.68 -10.94 25.65
N GLU A 119 -5.85 -10.49 26.11
CA GLU A 119 -6.96 -11.40 26.42
C GLU A 119 -7.43 -12.16 25.17
N GLN A 120 -7.62 -11.44 24.05
CA GLN A 120 -8.00 -12.05 22.77
C GLN A 120 -6.93 -13.01 22.25
N TYR A 121 -5.66 -12.63 22.36
CA TYR A 121 -4.56 -13.49 21.98
C TYR A 121 -4.46 -14.74 22.88
N GLY A 122 -4.69 -14.59 24.19
CA GLY A 122 -4.73 -15.71 25.13
C GLY A 122 -5.80 -16.75 24.77
N LYS A 123 -6.99 -16.29 24.33
CA LYS A 123 -8.04 -17.19 23.80
C LYS A 123 -7.57 -17.92 22.55
N LEU A 124 -6.95 -17.21 21.61
CA LEU A 124 -6.43 -17.80 20.38
C LEU A 124 -5.34 -18.85 20.65
N VAL A 125 -4.43 -18.59 21.60
CA VAL A 125 -3.40 -19.53 22.04
C VAL A 125 -4.03 -20.76 22.68
N ALA A 126 -5.07 -20.61 23.50
CA ALA A 126 -5.77 -21.73 24.11
C ALA A 126 -6.46 -22.63 23.07
N GLU A 127 -6.97 -22.05 21.98
CA GLU A 127 -7.65 -22.78 20.90
C GLU A 127 -6.68 -23.47 19.92
N ARG A 128 -5.61 -22.78 19.51
CA ARG A 128 -4.73 -23.23 18.41
C ARG A 128 -3.33 -23.65 18.84
N GLY A 129 -2.88 -23.20 20.01
CA GLY A 129 -1.51 -23.39 20.49
C GLY A 129 -0.53 -22.35 19.92
N GLU A 130 0.38 -21.87 20.77
CA GLU A 130 1.34 -20.80 20.41
C GLU A 130 2.27 -21.18 19.24
N GLU A 131 2.72 -22.43 19.19
CA GLU A 131 3.60 -22.92 18.12
C GLU A 131 2.90 -23.02 16.75
N ALA A 132 1.57 -23.17 16.73
CA ALA A 132 0.81 -23.10 15.48
C ALA A 132 0.72 -21.66 15.00
N LEU A 133 0.42 -20.73 15.90
CA LEU A 133 0.33 -19.30 15.60
C LEU A 133 1.67 -18.71 15.10
N LYS A 134 2.80 -19.11 15.70
CA LYS A 134 4.13 -18.74 15.20
C LYS A 134 4.39 -19.27 13.79
N ARG A 135 3.97 -20.50 13.49
CA ARG A 135 4.04 -21.08 12.14
C ARG A 135 3.14 -20.36 11.14
N GLU A 136 2.01 -19.81 11.59
CA GLU A 136 1.14 -18.92 10.82
C GLU A 136 1.73 -17.51 10.64
N GLY A 137 2.93 -17.25 11.17
CA GLY A 137 3.66 -15.99 10.98
C GLY A 137 3.36 -14.93 12.03
N MET A 138 2.71 -15.27 13.13
CA MET A 138 2.58 -14.36 14.27
C MET A 138 3.94 -14.19 14.95
N MET A 139 4.51 -12.99 14.85
CA MET A 139 5.82 -12.64 15.39
C MET A 139 5.72 -11.64 16.53
N THR A 140 6.70 -11.67 17.43
CA THR A 140 6.84 -10.67 18.49
C THR A 140 7.40 -9.34 17.96
N LEU A 141 7.31 -8.29 18.76
CA LEU A 141 7.88 -6.98 18.41
C LEU A 141 9.40 -7.06 18.24
N GLU A 142 10.09 -7.84 19.07
CA GLU A 142 11.53 -8.04 19.03
C GLU A 142 11.97 -8.80 17.77
N GLU A 143 11.24 -9.84 17.39
CA GLU A 143 11.50 -10.61 16.17
C GLU A 143 11.35 -9.73 14.92
N LEU A 144 10.29 -8.91 14.89
CA LEU A 144 10.08 -7.94 13.81
C LEU A 144 11.20 -6.91 13.76
N ALA A 145 11.62 -6.35 14.90
CA ALA A 145 12.69 -5.36 14.96
C ALA A 145 14.06 -5.92 14.54
N ALA A 146 14.31 -7.22 14.78
CA ALA A 146 15.55 -7.90 14.47
C ALA A 146 15.73 -8.26 12.97
N ARG A 147 14.64 -8.20 12.17
CA ARG A 147 14.72 -8.43 10.73
C ARG A 147 15.74 -7.49 10.08
N VAL A 148 16.56 -8.03 9.19
CA VAL A 148 17.52 -7.25 8.40
C VAL A 148 16.83 -6.73 7.15
N THR A 149 16.80 -5.41 6.98
CA THR A 149 16.25 -4.74 5.79
C THR A 149 17.36 -4.47 4.76
N GLU A 150 16.99 -4.23 3.51
CA GLU A 150 17.95 -3.83 2.48
C GLU A 150 18.63 -2.51 2.83
N LEU A 151 17.93 -1.57 3.47
CA LEU A 151 18.54 -0.32 3.97
C LEU A 151 19.66 -0.58 4.99
N ASP A 152 19.51 -1.59 5.86
CA ASP A 152 20.56 -1.98 6.80
C ASP A 152 21.80 -2.51 6.06
N LEU A 153 21.59 -3.35 5.05
CA LEU A 153 22.66 -3.92 4.24
C LEU A 153 23.40 -2.84 3.42
N ILE A 154 22.67 -1.85 2.89
CA ILE A 154 23.26 -0.71 2.19
C ILE A 154 24.16 0.08 3.15
N MET A 155 23.70 0.35 4.37
CA MET A 155 24.50 1.04 5.39
C MET A 155 25.73 0.23 5.86
N GLN A 156 25.74 -1.09 5.65
CA GLN A 156 26.88 -1.97 5.91
C GLN A 156 27.86 -2.07 4.72
N GLY A 157 27.66 -1.27 3.67
CA GLY A 157 28.53 -1.27 2.49
C GLY A 157 28.26 -2.42 1.51
N GLN A 158 27.11 -3.07 1.59
CA GLN A 158 26.75 -4.20 0.71
C GLN A 158 25.95 -3.77 -0.54
N ALA A 159 25.99 -2.50 -0.92
CA ALA A 159 25.24 -1.99 -2.08
C ALA A 159 25.57 -2.74 -3.38
N ASP A 160 26.86 -2.95 -3.67
CA ASP A 160 27.29 -3.69 -4.87
C ASP A 160 26.78 -5.15 -4.89
N ALA A 161 26.75 -5.80 -3.73
CA ALA A 161 26.26 -7.17 -3.60
C ALA A 161 24.74 -7.25 -3.80
N LEU A 162 23.99 -6.27 -3.30
CA LEU A 162 22.55 -6.15 -3.53
C LEU A 162 22.25 -5.93 -5.01
N VAL A 163 23.00 -5.06 -5.69
CA VAL A 163 22.80 -4.81 -7.12
C VAL A 163 23.16 -6.02 -7.97
N ALA A 164 24.24 -6.73 -7.65
CA ALA A 164 24.58 -7.98 -8.32
C ALA A 164 23.49 -9.04 -8.14
N ARG A 165 22.92 -9.15 -6.94
CA ARG A 165 21.79 -10.05 -6.64
C ARG A 165 20.54 -9.64 -7.42
N ALA A 166 20.20 -8.35 -7.44
CA ALA A 166 19.06 -7.84 -8.19
C ALA A 166 19.20 -8.11 -9.69
N GLU A 167 20.40 -7.94 -10.26
CA GLU A 167 20.68 -8.27 -11.67
C GLU A 167 20.47 -9.76 -12.00
N GLN A 168 20.72 -10.66 -11.03
CA GLN A 168 20.40 -12.08 -11.19
C GLN A 168 18.89 -12.34 -11.09
N TRP A 169 18.23 -11.77 -10.08
CA TRP A 169 16.79 -11.95 -9.84
C TRP A 169 15.90 -11.33 -10.91
N LEU A 170 16.36 -10.28 -11.60
CA LEU A 170 15.65 -9.71 -12.75
C LEU A 170 15.51 -10.68 -13.93
N LYS A 171 16.24 -11.81 -13.94
CA LYS A 171 16.14 -12.84 -14.99
C LYS A 171 15.05 -13.88 -14.75
N ASP A 172 14.43 -13.86 -13.57
CA ASP A 172 13.41 -14.82 -13.16
C ASP A 172 12.14 -14.05 -12.74
N GLU A 173 11.04 -14.30 -13.43
CA GLU A 173 9.75 -13.67 -13.21
C GLU A 173 9.31 -13.72 -11.73
N SER A 174 9.53 -14.85 -11.07
CA SER A 174 9.13 -15.07 -9.67
C SER A 174 9.87 -14.18 -8.67
N THR A 175 11.05 -13.66 -9.05
CA THR A 175 11.90 -12.83 -8.18
C THR A 175 12.08 -11.40 -8.69
N ALA A 176 11.61 -11.10 -9.91
CA ALA A 176 11.78 -9.80 -10.56
C ALA A 176 11.19 -8.63 -9.75
N LEU A 177 9.99 -8.80 -9.17
CA LEU A 177 9.37 -7.75 -8.35
C LEU A 177 10.23 -7.40 -7.13
N THR A 178 10.77 -8.43 -6.46
CA THR A 178 11.66 -8.27 -5.30
C THR A 178 12.92 -7.52 -5.70
N ALA A 179 13.51 -7.86 -6.84
CA ALA A 179 14.68 -7.16 -7.38
C ALA A 179 14.38 -5.68 -7.67
N ILE A 180 13.27 -5.38 -8.35
CA ILE A 180 12.85 -4.00 -8.65
C ILE A 180 12.68 -3.19 -7.35
N ARG A 181 11.98 -3.77 -6.38
CA ARG A 181 11.74 -3.15 -5.07
C ARG A 181 13.06 -2.89 -4.32
N MET A 182 14.01 -3.83 -4.35
CA MET A 182 15.35 -3.64 -3.78
C MET A 182 16.10 -2.48 -4.46
N LEU A 183 16.13 -2.45 -5.79
CA LEU A 183 16.80 -1.39 -6.57
C LEU A 183 16.23 0.00 -6.26
N SER A 184 14.94 0.11 -5.97
CA SER A 184 14.30 1.40 -5.65
C SER A 184 14.85 2.10 -4.39
N LEU A 185 15.50 1.35 -3.50
CA LEU A 185 16.13 1.88 -2.27
C LEU A 185 17.61 2.23 -2.45
N LEU A 186 18.17 1.97 -3.64
CA LEU A 186 19.58 2.12 -3.97
C LEU A 186 19.75 3.29 -4.95
N PRO A 187 19.94 4.55 -4.48
CA PRO A 187 20.07 5.73 -5.33
C PRO A 187 21.45 5.81 -6.01
N GLU A 188 21.82 4.76 -6.75
CA GLU A 188 23.09 4.66 -7.47
C GLU A 188 22.90 4.47 -8.99
N PRO A 189 23.86 4.92 -9.83
CA PRO A 189 23.72 4.87 -11.28
C PRO A 189 23.57 3.46 -11.87
N ARG A 190 24.04 2.41 -11.20
CA ARG A 190 23.89 1.04 -11.68
C ARG A 190 22.46 0.53 -11.49
N SER A 191 21.85 0.80 -10.33
CA SER A 191 20.43 0.51 -10.07
C SER A 191 19.51 1.17 -11.08
N GLU A 192 19.75 2.45 -11.37
CA GLU A 192 18.97 3.19 -12.36
C GLU A 192 19.09 2.57 -13.76
N ARG A 193 20.32 2.24 -14.19
CA ARG A 193 20.55 1.59 -15.50
C ARG A 193 19.86 0.24 -15.61
N LEU A 194 19.83 -0.55 -14.52
CA LEU A 194 19.13 -1.83 -14.49
C LEU A 194 17.62 -1.62 -14.61
N LEU A 195 17.03 -0.74 -13.80
CA LEU A 195 15.60 -0.45 -13.89
C LEU A 195 15.17 0.08 -15.27
N ARG A 196 15.96 0.97 -15.89
CA ARG A 196 15.71 1.43 -17.27
C ARG A 196 15.80 0.31 -18.30
N ARG A 197 16.62 -0.72 -18.05
CA ARG A 197 16.68 -1.91 -18.89
C ARG A 197 15.43 -2.75 -18.67
N THR A 198 15.03 -2.96 -17.42
CA THR A 198 13.81 -3.66 -17.03
C THR A 198 12.58 -3.04 -17.69
N CYS A 199 12.44 -1.71 -17.74
CA CYS A 199 11.33 -1.05 -18.45
C CYS A 199 11.23 -1.41 -19.96
N ARG A 200 12.27 -1.95 -20.57
CA ARG A 200 12.31 -2.32 -22.00
C ARG A 200 12.43 -3.83 -22.22
N ASP A 201 12.46 -4.62 -21.15
CA ASP A 201 12.68 -6.06 -21.22
C ASP A 201 11.35 -6.79 -21.48
N GLU A 202 11.13 -7.18 -22.72
CA GLU A 202 9.90 -7.85 -23.14
C GLU A 202 9.77 -9.28 -22.61
N SER A 203 10.84 -9.86 -22.04
CA SER A 203 10.78 -11.15 -21.37
C SER A 203 10.06 -11.10 -20.03
N LEU A 204 9.86 -9.90 -19.46
CA LEU A 204 9.17 -9.70 -18.19
C LEU A 204 7.70 -9.32 -18.39
N PRO A 205 6.80 -9.71 -17.46
CA PRO A 205 5.40 -9.30 -17.48
C PRO A 205 5.21 -7.78 -17.53
N GLY A 206 4.09 -7.34 -18.09
CA GLY A 206 3.77 -5.92 -18.24
C GLY A 206 3.80 -5.17 -16.91
N LYS A 207 3.24 -5.78 -15.86
CA LYS A 207 3.23 -5.27 -14.49
C LYS A 207 4.62 -5.04 -13.90
N MET A 208 5.58 -5.93 -14.15
CA MET A 208 6.96 -5.77 -13.65
C MET A 208 7.66 -4.57 -14.30
N ARG A 209 7.43 -4.35 -15.60
CA ARG A 209 7.98 -3.19 -16.32
C ARG A 209 7.40 -1.87 -15.80
N THR A 210 6.10 -1.83 -15.47
CA THR A 210 5.47 -0.67 -14.82
C THR A 210 6.03 -0.45 -13.41
N HIS A 211 6.24 -1.50 -12.62
CA HIS A 211 6.88 -1.38 -11.31
C HIS A 211 8.33 -0.88 -11.40
N ALA A 212 9.07 -1.25 -12.44
CA ALA A 212 10.42 -0.69 -12.67
C ALA A 212 10.37 0.82 -12.96
N LEU A 213 9.34 1.27 -13.68
CA LEU A 213 9.11 2.69 -13.95
C LEU A 213 8.76 3.46 -12.66
N LEU A 214 7.90 2.89 -11.80
CA LEU A 214 7.61 3.40 -10.46
C LEU A 214 8.88 3.48 -9.60
N ALA A 215 9.71 2.44 -9.61
CA ALA A 215 10.95 2.38 -8.87
C ALA A 215 11.94 3.48 -9.29
N LEU A 216 12.04 3.80 -10.60
CA LEU A 216 12.82 4.94 -11.09
C LEU A 216 12.31 6.27 -10.50
N ARG A 217 10.98 6.47 -10.47
CA ARG A 217 10.39 7.66 -9.86
C ARG A 217 10.73 7.74 -8.36
N TRP A 218 10.65 6.64 -7.63
CA TRP A 218 11.00 6.59 -6.21
C TRP A 218 12.49 6.82 -5.91
N MET A 219 13.37 6.44 -6.84
CA MET A 219 14.80 6.78 -6.77
C MET A 219 15.09 8.26 -7.05
N GLY A 220 14.10 9.03 -7.50
CA GLY A 220 14.22 10.45 -7.81
C GLY A 220 14.50 10.76 -9.27
N VAL A 221 14.35 9.79 -10.18
CA VAL A 221 14.43 10.05 -11.62
C VAL A 221 13.20 10.84 -12.07
N ARG A 222 13.41 11.97 -12.75
CA ARG A 222 12.34 12.90 -13.19
C ARG A 222 12.37 13.17 -14.70
N GLU A 223 13.16 12.42 -15.45
CA GLU A 223 13.28 12.58 -16.89
C GLU A 223 12.40 11.57 -17.66
N LYS A 224 12.44 11.68 -18.98
CA LYS A 224 11.73 10.78 -19.89
C LYS A 224 12.37 9.39 -19.89
N VAL A 225 11.55 8.37 -19.66
CA VAL A 225 11.95 6.97 -19.67
C VAL A 225 11.19 6.22 -20.76
N ARG A 226 11.90 5.38 -21.50
CA ARG A 226 11.30 4.50 -22.51
C ARG A 226 10.76 3.23 -21.86
N LEU A 227 9.51 2.90 -22.13
CA LEU A 227 8.81 1.70 -21.70
C LEU A 227 8.41 0.90 -22.94
N HIS A 228 8.79 -0.37 -23.03
CA HIS A 228 8.30 -1.26 -24.09
C HIS A 228 7.20 -2.15 -23.53
N LYS A 229 6.04 -2.18 -24.17
CA LYS A 229 4.88 -2.95 -23.69
C LYS A 229 3.85 -3.12 -24.81
N LEU A 230 3.11 -4.22 -24.79
CA LEU A 230 2.07 -4.50 -25.80
C LEU A 230 2.59 -4.42 -27.26
N GLY A 231 3.86 -4.76 -27.49
CA GLY A 231 4.51 -4.67 -28.80
C GLY A 231 4.88 -3.24 -29.25
N GLU A 232 4.70 -2.24 -28.40
CA GLU A 232 4.96 -0.83 -28.69
C GLU A 232 5.99 -0.21 -27.74
N SER A 233 6.58 0.92 -28.15
CA SER A 233 7.53 1.71 -27.35
C SER A 233 6.90 3.05 -26.95
N PHE A 234 6.68 3.23 -25.66
CA PHE A 234 6.18 4.46 -25.05
C PHE A 234 7.31 5.29 -24.44
N VAL A 235 7.12 6.61 -24.40
CA VAL A 235 8.00 7.52 -23.66
C VAL A 235 7.19 8.17 -22.56
N VAL A 236 7.52 7.86 -21.32
CA VAL A 236 6.82 8.36 -20.13
C VAL A 236 7.68 9.43 -19.47
N ASP A 237 7.10 10.60 -19.21
CA ASP A 237 7.74 11.66 -18.45
C ASP A 237 7.55 11.41 -16.95
N LEU A 238 8.63 11.10 -16.22
CA LEU A 238 8.53 10.82 -14.78
C LEU A 238 8.36 12.07 -13.91
N SER A 239 8.43 13.28 -14.48
CA SER A 239 8.10 14.51 -13.76
C SER A 239 6.59 14.75 -13.67
N ASP A 240 5.83 14.36 -14.71
CA ASP A 240 4.37 14.48 -14.81
C ASP A 240 3.82 13.31 -15.66
N PRO A 241 3.77 12.08 -15.09
CA PRO A 241 3.37 10.90 -15.85
C PRO A 241 1.89 10.97 -16.22
N LYS A 242 1.61 10.81 -17.53
CA LYS A 242 0.27 10.75 -18.09
C LYS A 242 0.10 9.46 -18.89
N PRO A 243 -0.82 8.56 -18.49
CA PRO A 243 -1.70 8.63 -17.32
C PRO A 243 -0.92 8.51 -15.99
N GLU A 244 -1.60 8.76 -14.86
CA GLU A 244 -1.01 8.81 -13.51
C GLU A 244 -0.16 7.56 -13.21
N LEU A 245 1.10 7.70 -12.83
CA LEU A 245 1.93 6.57 -12.41
C LEU A 245 1.94 6.46 -10.88
N THR A 246 1.20 5.50 -10.32
CA THR A 246 1.02 5.32 -8.88
C THR A 246 0.94 3.83 -8.50
N ILE A 247 1.30 3.49 -7.26
CA ILE A 247 1.08 2.16 -6.67
C ILE A 247 -0.28 2.05 -5.95
N SER A 248 -0.97 3.17 -5.77
CA SER A 248 -2.32 3.23 -5.24
C SER A 248 -3.35 3.04 -6.36
N VAL A 249 -4.63 3.00 -6.01
CA VAL A 249 -5.68 3.12 -7.03
C VAL A 249 -5.57 4.51 -7.68
N PRO A 250 -5.49 4.62 -9.02
CA PRO A 250 -5.41 5.91 -9.68
C PRO A 250 -6.60 6.79 -9.35
N SER A 251 -6.36 8.08 -9.18
CA SER A 251 -7.37 9.07 -8.81
C SER A 251 -8.56 9.12 -9.77
N ALA A 252 -8.34 8.78 -11.04
CA ALA A 252 -9.38 8.69 -12.07
C ALA A 252 -10.51 7.69 -11.74
N TYR A 253 -10.26 6.70 -10.87
CA TYR A 253 -11.27 5.73 -10.45
C TYR A 253 -12.12 6.20 -9.27
N LYS A 254 -11.75 7.29 -8.60
CA LYS A 254 -12.47 7.80 -7.42
C LYS A 254 -13.97 8.02 -7.68
N PRO A 255 -14.41 8.68 -8.78
CA PRO A 255 -15.84 8.91 -9.00
C PRO A 255 -16.65 7.61 -9.15
N ALA A 256 -16.05 6.56 -9.71
CA ALA A 256 -16.68 5.24 -9.82
C ALA A 256 -16.71 4.50 -8.48
N LEU A 257 -15.64 4.59 -7.68
CA LEU A 257 -15.62 4.06 -6.31
C LEU A 257 -16.66 4.76 -5.43
N ASP A 258 -16.85 6.06 -5.57
CA ASP A 258 -17.88 6.81 -4.83
C ASP A 258 -19.29 6.30 -5.17
N ARG A 259 -19.57 5.94 -6.44
CA ARG A 259 -20.85 5.34 -6.87
C ARG A 259 -21.04 3.90 -6.39
N MET A 260 -19.97 3.11 -6.34
CA MET A 260 -19.98 1.81 -5.69
C MET A 260 -20.37 1.94 -4.21
N HIS A 261 -19.74 2.85 -3.46
CA HIS A 261 -20.08 3.07 -2.06
C HIS A 261 -21.50 3.63 -1.88
N LEU A 262 -21.95 4.53 -2.77
CA LEU A 262 -23.30 5.07 -2.75
C LEU A 262 -24.36 3.97 -2.95
N TRP A 263 -24.10 3.00 -3.85
CA TRP A 263 -24.98 1.86 -4.05
C TRP A 263 -25.06 0.98 -2.79
N ILE A 264 -23.92 0.70 -2.14
CA ILE A 264 -23.89 -0.07 -0.88
C ILE A 264 -24.69 0.66 0.22
N ALA A 265 -24.50 1.97 0.34
CA ALA A 265 -25.24 2.79 1.31
C ALA A 265 -26.76 2.79 1.07
N LYS A 266 -27.18 2.75 -0.21
CA LYS A 266 -28.59 2.59 -0.60
C LYS A 266 -29.15 1.24 -0.14
N GLU A 267 -28.42 0.15 -0.38
CA GLU A 267 -28.85 -1.20 0.00
C GLU A 267 -28.84 -1.43 1.52
N GLN A 268 -28.05 -0.66 2.26
CA GLN A 268 -28.09 -0.62 3.72
C GLN A 268 -29.18 0.31 4.29
N GLY A 269 -29.93 1.02 3.44
CA GLY A 269 -30.98 1.95 3.86
C GLY A 269 -30.48 3.29 4.41
N MET A 270 -29.20 3.62 4.27
CA MET A 270 -28.62 4.90 4.69
C MET A 270 -28.91 6.02 3.68
N VAL A 271 -29.11 5.67 2.42
CA VAL A 271 -29.42 6.55 1.29
C VAL A 271 -30.73 6.09 0.65
N THR A 272 -31.62 7.02 0.30
CA THR A 272 -32.88 6.64 -0.37
C THR A 272 -32.63 6.29 -1.83
N HIS A 273 -33.57 5.58 -2.45
CA HIS A 273 -33.48 5.26 -3.88
C HIS A 273 -33.44 6.53 -4.76
N GLU A 274 -34.24 7.55 -4.43
CA GLU A 274 -34.26 8.82 -5.17
C GLU A 274 -32.93 9.56 -5.06
N GLU A 275 -32.34 9.61 -3.86
CA GLU A 275 -31.02 10.19 -3.62
C GLU A 275 -29.92 9.47 -4.41
N TYR A 276 -29.94 8.13 -4.39
CA TYR A 276 -29.05 7.31 -5.21
C TYR A 276 -29.17 7.67 -6.70
N GLU A 277 -30.37 7.62 -7.27
CA GLU A 277 -30.58 7.85 -8.71
C GLU A 277 -30.20 9.27 -9.15
N SER A 278 -30.40 10.27 -8.27
CA SER A 278 -30.06 11.67 -8.52
C SER A 278 -28.57 11.89 -8.82
N PHE A 279 -27.69 11.05 -8.28
CA PHE A 279 -26.24 11.17 -8.45
C PHE A 279 -25.65 10.03 -9.27
N ALA A 280 -26.13 8.79 -9.09
CA ALA A 280 -25.61 7.63 -9.80
C ALA A 280 -25.71 7.79 -11.33
N SER A 281 -26.73 8.49 -11.81
CA SER A 281 -26.96 8.74 -13.24
C SER A 281 -26.20 9.95 -13.82
N THR A 282 -25.38 10.65 -13.03
CA THR A 282 -24.59 11.80 -13.48
C THR A 282 -23.13 11.43 -13.71
N GLU A 283 -22.41 12.29 -14.45
CA GLU A 283 -20.94 12.20 -14.62
C GLU A 283 -20.18 13.16 -13.68
N GLU A 284 -20.80 13.56 -12.56
CA GLU A 284 -20.14 14.43 -11.58
C GLU A 284 -18.98 13.72 -10.87
N LEU A 285 -17.86 14.44 -10.71
CA LEU A 285 -16.62 13.86 -10.17
C LEU A 285 -16.64 13.68 -8.65
N GLU A 286 -17.40 14.51 -7.93
CA GLU A 286 -17.40 14.55 -6.48
C GLU A 286 -18.79 14.30 -5.94
N LEU A 287 -18.87 13.42 -4.95
CA LEU A 287 -20.11 13.15 -4.23
C LEU A 287 -20.49 14.38 -3.38
N PRO A 288 -21.74 14.88 -3.47
CA PRO A 288 -22.22 15.97 -2.63
C PRO A 288 -22.02 15.65 -1.14
N GLN A 289 -21.60 16.65 -0.36
CA GLN A 289 -21.29 16.46 1.07
C GLN A 289 -22.38 15.73 1.87
N PRO A 290 -23.69 16.01 1.69
CA PRO A 290 -24.74 15.28 2.40
C PRO A 290 -24.76 13.78 2.10
N LEU A 291 -24.50 13.38 0.85
CA LEU A 291 -24.39 11.97 0.46
C LEU A 291 -23.08 11.36 0.95
N ALA A 292 -21.98 12.11 0.91
CA ALA A 292 -20.68 11.64 1.40
C ALA A 292 -20.70 11.32 2.90
N GLU A 293 -21.44 12.08 3.72
CA GLU A 293 -21.63 11.80 5.14
C GLU A 293 -22.44 10.51 5.37
N LYS A 294 -23.50 10.29 4.59
CA LYS A 294 -24.29 9.05 4.62
C LYS A 294 -23.48 7.84 4.18
N VAL A 295 -22.66 7.98 3.13
CA VAL A 295 -21.75 6.94 2.65
C VAL A 295 -20.69 6.59 3.69
N LYS A 296 -20.14 7.57 4.41
CA LYS A 296 -19.18 7.30 5.51
C LYS A 296 -19.81 6.55 6.68
N ALA A 297 -21.12 6.69 6.88
CA ALA A 297 -21.86 5.94 7.89
C ALA A 297 -22.24 4.52 7.43
N ALA A 298 -22.16 4.24 6.12
CA ALA A 298 -22.37 2.91 5.57
C ALA A 298 -21.16 2.01 5.88
N ASP A 299 -21.44 0.79 6.33
CA ASP A 299 -20.40 -0.16 6.69
C ASP A 299 -20.05 -1.03 5.47
N LEU A 300 -19.00 -0.63 4.75
CA LEU A 300 -18.34 -1.50 3.78
C LEU A 300 -17.10 -2.10 4.45
N PRO A 301 -17.06 -3.43 4.70
CA PRO A 301 -15.88 -4.06 5.25
C PRO A 301 -14.65 -3.78 4.39
N GLY A 302 -13.59 -3.23 5.00
CA GLY A 302 -12.41 -2.78 4.25
C GLY A 302 -11.69 -3.88 3.45
N HIS A 303 -11.90 -5.16 3.80
CA HIS A 303 -11.37 -6.27 3.01
C HIS A 303 -12.05 -6.37 1.63
N LEU A 304 -13.36 -6.09 1.52
CA LEU A 304 -14.06 -6.09 0.24
C LEU A 304 -13.61 -4.93 -0.65
N GLN A 305 -13.40 -3.75 -0.05
CA GLN A 305 -12.84 -2.61 -0.76
C GLN A 305 -11.44 -2.91 -1.29
N GLU A 306 -10.60 -3.58 -0.50
CA GLU A 306 -9.23 -3.93 -0.92
C GLU A 306 -9.19 -4.97 -2.06
N VAL A 307 -10.21 -5.83 -2.18
CA VAL A 307 -10.36 -6.72 -3.35
C VAL A 307 -10.46 -5.89 -4.63
N VAL A 308 -11.38 -4.92 -4.69
CA VAL A 308 -11.54 -4.03 -5.84
C VAL A 308 -10.27 -3.24 -6.12
N HIS A 309 -9.67 -2.64 -5.08
CA HIS A 309 -8.43 -1.89 -5.23
C HIS A 309 -7.28 -2.73 -5.78
N THR A 310 -7.20 -4.00 -5.39
CA THR A 310 -6.16 -4.93 -5.86
C THR A 310 -6.35 -5.31 -7.33
N VAL A 311 -7.59 -5.52 -7.77
CA VAL A 311 -7.90 -5.80 -9.17
C VAL A 311 -7.61 -4.56 -10.03
N ILE A 312 -8.07 -3.37 -9.61
CA ILE A 312 -7.80 -2.12 -10.35
C ILE A 312 -6.30 -1.91 -10.53
N ARG A 313 -5.51 -2.01 -9.44
CA ARG A 313 -4.05 -1.84 -9.51
C ARG A 313 -3.40 -2.87 -10.41
N SER A 314 -3.83 -4.13 -10.35
CA SER A 314 -3.26 -5.19 -11.19
C SER A 314 -3.50 -4.95 -12.67
N ALA A 315 -4.73 -4.61 -13.07
CA ALA A 315 -5.05 -4.23 -14.44
C ALA A 315 -4.30 -2.97 -14.88
N TYR A 316 -4.27 -1.96 -14.01
CA TYR A 316 -3.57 -0.72 -14.29
C TYR A 316 -2.08 -0.95 -14.53
N ASP A 317 -1.41 -1.67 -13.64
CA ASP A 317 0.01 -1.99 -13.79
C ASP A 317 0.26 -2.86 -15.02
N GLU A 318 -0.63 -3.81 -15.33
CA GLU A 318 -0.47 -4.71 -16.47
C GLU A 318 -0.72 -4.01 -17.81
N TYR A 319 -1.52 -2.94 -17.88
CA TYR A 319 -1.82 -2.26 -19.16
C TYR A 319 -1.21 -0.86 -19.30
N TYR A 320 -0.67 -0.25 -18.24
CA TYR A 320 0.00 1.06 -18.29
C TYR A 320 1.05 1.15 -19.42
N PRO A 321 1.06 2.20 -20.27
CA PRO A 321 0.26 3.42 -20.18
C PRO A 321 -1.07 3.37 -20.96
N VAL A 322 -1.39 2.24 -21.61
CA VAL A 322 -2.59 2.06 -22.44
C VAL A 322 -3.75 1.60 -21.56
N VAL A 323 -4.20 2.50 -20.69
CA VAL A 323 -5.33 2.26 -19.76
C VAL A 323 -6.58 3.00 -20.25
N PRO A 324 -7.78 2.47 -19.98
CA PRO A 324 -9.02 3.12 -20.40
C PRO A 324 -9.18 4.49 -19.74
N PHE A 325 -9.80 5.41 -20.47
CA PHE A 325 -10.28 6.65 -19.88
C PHE A 325 -11.56 6.35 -19.09
N ILE A 326 -11.59 6.68 -17.79
CA ILE A 326 -12.71 6.35 -16.91
C ILE A 326 -13.83 7.39 -17.09
N ARG A 327 -14.98 6.93 -17.59
CA ARG A 327 -16.28 7.61 -17.78
C ARG A 327 -17.38 6.61 -17.46
N GLU A 328 -18.65 7.01 -17.50
CA GLU A 328 -19.76 6.07 -17.26
C GLU A 328 -19.60 5.47 -15.86
N TYR A 329 -19.41 6.36 -14.88
CA TYR A 329 -18.95 5.98 -13.55
C TYR A 329 -19.91 5.04 -12.83
N ARG A 330 -21.20 5.02 -13.20
CA ARG A 330 -22.19 4.04 -12.73
C ARG A 330 -21.82 2.62 -13.16
N SER A 331 -21.48 2.45 -14.44
CA SER A 331 -21.08 1.17 -15.02
C SER A 331 -19.77 0.66 -14.41
N TRP A 332 -18.78 1.54 -14.21
CA TRP A 332 -17.57 1.15 -13.45
C TRP A 332 -17.86 0.81 -12.00
N GLY A 333 -18.68 1.62 -11.32
CA GLY A 333 -19.11 1.34 -9.95
C GLY A 333 -19.80 -0.02 -9.84
N ASN A 334 -20.67 -0.35 -10.80
CA ASN A 334 -21.35 -1.64 -10.88
C ASN A 334 -20.37 -2.79 -11.21
N ALA A 335 -19.38 -2.56 -12.07
CA ALA A 335 -18.32 -3.54 -12.34
C ALA A 335 -17.54 -3.91 -11.05
N PHE A 336 -17.28 -2.93 -10.18
CA PHE A 336 -16.65 -3.18 -8.88
C PHE A 336 -17.55 -3.99 -7.95
N LEU A 337 -18.85 -3.71 -7.92
CA LEU A 337 -19.83 -4.49 -7.16
C LEU A 337 -19.89 -5.95 -7.65
N ILE A 338 -19.87 -6.18 -8.97
CA ILE A 338 -19.82 -7.52 -9.57
C ILE A 338 -18.58 -8.27 -9.09
N ILE A 339 -17.40 -7.64 -9.14
CA ILE A 339 -16.13 -8.22 -8.66
C ILE A 339 -16.22 -8.58 -7.17
N MET A 340 -16.78 -7.71 -6.33
CA MET A 340 -16.95 -8.00 -4.90
C MET A 340 -17.93 -9.15 -4.66
N LYS A 341 -19.07 -9.18 -5.36
CA LYS A 341 -20.06 -10.25 -5.25
C LYS A 341 -19.44 -11.59 -5.63
N GLU A 342 -18.71 -11.66 -6.75
CA GLU A 342 -18.01 -12.87 -7.20
C GLU A 342 -16.95 -13.33 -6.19
N TYR A 343 -16.20 -12.41 -5.59
CA TYR A 343 -15.24 -12.75 -4.54
C TYR A 343 -15.93 -13.32 -3.29
N VAL A 344 -17.00 -12.69 -2.82
CA VAL A 344 -17.76 -13.15 -1.65
C VAL A 344 -18.34 -14.54 -1.88
N GLU A 345 -19.05 -14.72 -3.00
CA GLU A 345 -19.70 -15.98 -3.35
C GLU A 345 -18.68 -17.09 -3.65
N GLY A 346 -17.57 -16.76 -4.30
CA GLY A 346 -16.47 -17.70 -4.56
C GLY A 346 -15.80 -18.23 -3.29
N ASN A 347 -15.77 -17.43 -2.22
CA ASN A 347 -15.28 -17.84 -0.89
C ASN A 347 -16.35 -18.55 -0.04
N GLY A 348 -17.49 -18.93 -0.63
CA GLY A 348 -18.60 -19.60 0.06
C GLY A 348 -19.36 -18.70 1.04
N MET A 349 -19.15 -17.39 0.99
CA MET A 349 -19.91 -16.41 1.77
C MET A 349 -21.15 -15.97 0.98
N LYS A 350 -22.20 -15.56 1.69
CA LYS A 350 -23.42 -15.06 1.05
C LYS A 350 -23.31 -13.56 0.78
N TRP A 351 -23.62 -13.13 -0.44
CA TRP A 351 -23.81 -11.72 -0.75
C TRP A 351 -25.07 -11.17 -0.06
N THR A 352 -24.93 -10.12 0.76
CA THR A 352 -26.02 -9.58 1.61
C THR A 352 -26.57 -8.23 1.17
N TYR A 353 -26.00 -7.60 0.14
CA TYR A 353 -26.31 -6.23 -0.24
C TYR A 353 -27.37 -6.12 -1.36
N GLY A 354 -28.15 -7.16 -1.63
CA GLY A 354 -29.18 -7.13 -2.69
C GLY A 354 -28.68 -7.48 -4.08
N GLU A 355 -29.56 -7.39 -5.09
CA GLU A 355 -29.23 -7.74 -6.47
C GLU A 355 -28.60 -6.57 -7.23
N LEU A 356 -27.52 -6.87 -7.95
CA LEU A 356 -26.77 -5.88 -8.71
C LEU A 356 -27.54 -5.44 -9.96
N GLU A 357 -27.21 -4.26 -10.46
CA GLU A 357 -27.80 -3.74 -11.69
C GLU A 357 -27.34 -4.58 -12.89
N GLN A 358 -28.27 -4.88 -13.80
CA GLN A 358 -27.94 -5.57 -15.05
C GLN A 358 -27.46 -4.53 -16.07
N ASP A 359 -26.15 -4.51 -16.31
CA ASP A 359 -25.50 -3.58 -17.23
C ASP A 359 -24.40 -4.30 -18.00
N ASP A 360 -24.57 -4.44 -19.32
CA ASP A 360 -23.61 -5.09 -20.21
C ASP A 360 -22.26 -4.34 -20.23
N THR A 361 -22.27 -3.01 -20.08
CA THR A 361 -21.05 -2.19 -20.04
C THR A 361 -20.25 -2.48 -18.77
N ALA A 362 -20.94 -2.64 -17.63
CA ALA A 362 -20.30 -3.05 -16.37
C ALA A 362 -19.63 -4.43 -16.50
N ALA A 363 -20.26 -5.38 -17.22
CA ALA A 363 -19.66 -6.68 -17.48
C ALA A 363 -18.37 -6.56 -18.33
N LEU A 364 -18.34 -5.67 -19.33
CA LEU A 364 -17.13 -5.40 -20.12
C LEU A 364 -16.00 -4.80 -19.26
N HIS A 365 -16.30 -3.82 -18.41
CA HIS A 365 -15.32 -3.24 -17.48
C HIS A 365 -14.77 -4.28 -16.51
N ARG A 366 -15.65 -5.12 -15.94
CA ARG A 366 -15.26 -6.24 -15.08
C ARG A 366 -14.33 -7.23 -15.80
N ASN A 367 -14.62 -7.58 -17.05
CA ASN A 367 -13.77 -8.47 -17.84
C ASN A 367 -12.39 -7.86 -18.13
N TRP A 368 -12.33 -6.56 -18.43
CA TRP A 368 -11.05 -5.86 -18.61
C TRP A 368 -10.23 -5.80 -17.32
N LEU A 369 -10.88 -5.57 -16.18
CA LEU A 369 -10.23 -5.56 -14.87
C LEU A 369 -9.64 -6.94 -14.52
N LEU A 370 -10.39 -8.01 -14.79
CA LEU A 370 -9.98 -9.37 -14.46
C LEU A 370 -9.04 -10.00 -15.47
N SER A 371 -8.89 -9.45 -16.68
CA SER A 371 -7.95 -9.99 -17.68
C SER A 371 -6.48 -9.92 -17.25
N ALA A 372 -6.17 -9.10 -16.24
CA ALA A 372 -4.85 -8.99 -15.62
C ALA A 372 -4.71 -9.79 -14.31
N VAL A 373 -5.73 -10.55 -13.90
CA VAL A 373 -5.76 -11.33 -12.66
C VAL A 373 -6.20 -12.76 -12.98
N SER A 374 -5.24 -13.60 -13.38
CA SER A 374 -5.49 -14.97 -13.84
C SER A 374 -6.16 -15.88 -12.82
N ASP A 375 -5.95 -15.61 -11.52
CA ASP A 375 -6.31 -16.52 -10.43
C ASP A 375 -7.46 -15.98 -9.56
N PHE A 376 -8.25 -15.02 -10.05
CA PHE A 376 -9.25 -14.32 -9.22
C PHE A 376 -10.31 -15.24 -8.57
N GLN A 377 -10.57 -16.41 -9.17
CA GLN A 377 -11.57 -17.39 -8.71
C GLN A 377 -10.95 -18.70 -8.15
N GLN A 378 -9.61 -18.79 -8.09
CA GLN A 378 -8.91 -19.91 -7.45
C GLN A 378 -8.56 -19.53 -6.01
#